data_AF-A0A9P8CXP8-F1
#
_entry.id   AF-A0A9P8CXP8-F1
#
_cell.length_a   1.000
_cell.length_b   1.000
_cell.length_c   1.000
_cell.angle_alpha   90.00
_cell.angle_beta   90.00
_cell.angle_gamma   90.00
#
_symmetry.space_group_name_H-M   'P 1'
#
loop_
_entity.id
_entity.type
_entity.pdbx_description
1 polymer ?
#
loop_
_entity_poly.entity_id
_entity_poly.type
_entity_poly.pdbx_seq_one_letter_code
_entity_poly.pdbx_strand_id
1 'polypeptide(L)'
;MPAAHEFRAFANSSNMLLFTKILTISSMGIFAGTALNYNTVIMPSLRNFASSSSLAVWAEMYLLAKPIQISTIVVSVIGGTSLFYKTGNTCYLGGALMMAVIVPYTRVLLYPINDSLLGIRKNGQGRNDSSVEEMLIRWDMIHFGRTLLSYGALVLTLYGALAGKYKIIVGENILLVTKTITIASMGIAAGTGLSYNTLIMPSLAKLPAQTAVAVWCNTAFAAM
;
A
#
# COMPACT_ATOMS: atom_id res chain seq x y z
N MET A 1 -21.89 28.66 16.71
CA MET A 1 -21.65 27.19 16.85
C MET A 1 -20.63 26.73 15.80
N PRO A 2 -19.32 26.84 16.07
CA PRO A 2 -18.25 26.56 15.10
C PRO A 2 -18.09 25.06 14.78
N ALA A 3 -18.24 24.19 15.78
CA ALA A 3 -18.04 22.75 15.64
C ALA A 3 -19.00 22.09 14.63
N ALA A 4 -20.23 22.59 14.52
CA ALA A 4 -21.21 22.07 13.55
C ALA A 4 -20.84 22.41 12.09
N HIS A 5 -20.17 23.54 11.87
CA HIS A 5 -19.69 23.94 10.55
C HIS A 5 -18.43 23.14 10.15
N GLU A 6 -17.51 22.92 11.09
CA GLU A 6 -16.31 22.11 10.86
C GLU A 6 -16.64 20.63 10.58
N PHE A 7 -17.60 20.05 11.30
CA PHE A 7 -18.07 18.68 11.04
C PHE A 7 -18.72 18.55 9.66
N ARG A 8 -19.51 19.54 9.23
CA ARG A 8 -20.12 19.57 7.89
C ARG A 8 -19.07 19.75 6.79
N ALA A 9 -18.05 20.57 7.01
CA ALA A 9 -16.93 20.73 6.09
C ALA A 9 -16.11 19.43 5.94
N PHE A 10 -15.89 18.68 7.03
CA PHE A 10 -15.31 17.33 6.99
C PHE A 10 -16.22 16.33 6.24
N ALA A 11 -17.54 16.42 6.44
CA ALA A 11 -18.52 15.54 5.82
C ALA A 11 -18.75 15.79 4.32
N ASN A 12 -18.13 16.81 3.72
CA ASN A 12 -18.12 16.96 2.27
C ASN A 12 -17.51 15.71 1.61
N SER A 13 -18.13 15.26 0.52
CA SER A 13 -17.77 14.00 -0.16
C SER A 13 -16.29 13.90 -0.53
N SER A 14 -15.66 15.02 -0.90
CA SER A 14 -14.24 15.10 -1.25
C SER A 14 -13.30 14.90 -0.06
N ASN A 15 -13.61 15.50 1.09
CA ASN A 15 -12.79 15.39 2.31
C ASN A 15 -12.91 13.98 2.91
N MET A 16 -14.12 13.43 2.94
CA MET A 16 -14.38 12.06 3.37
C MET A 16 -13.66 11.04 2.47
N LEU A 17 -13.64 11.27 1.16
CA LEU A 17 -12.93 10.41 0.21
C LEU A 17 -11.42 10.46 0.42
N LEU A 18 -10.85 11.66 0.60
CA LEU A 18 -9.43 11.83 0.88
C LEU A 18 -9.03 11.14 2.19
N PHE A 19 -9.82 11.35 3.25
CA PHE A 19 -9.62 10.70 4.54
C PHE A 19 -9.63 9.17 4.41
N THR A 20 -10.61 8.62 3.68
CA THR A 20 -10.69 7.17 3.44
C THR A 20 -9.46 6.65 2.68
N LYS A 21 -8.97 7.39 1.68
CA LYS A 21 -7.73 7.03 0.94
C LYS A 21 -6.52 6.97 1.87
N ILE A 22 -6.30 8.03 2.65
CA ILE A 22 -5.17 8.12 3.58
C ILE A 22 -5.25 6.99 4.60
N LEU A 23 -6.40 6.78 5.23
CA LEU A 23 -6.58 5.75 6.25
C LEU A 23 -6.31 4.34 5.67
N THR A 24 -6.84 4.06 4.49
CA THR A 24 -6.66 2.75 3.82
C THR A 24 -5.20 2.49 3.48
N ILE A 25 -4.54 3.45 2.82
CA ILE A 25 -3.15 3.33 2.38
C ILE A 25 -2.21 3.24 3.59
N SER A 26 -2.41 4.08 4.61
CA SER A 26 -1.62 4.03 5.84
C SER A 26 -1.78 2.70 6.56
N SER A 27 -2.99 2.13 6.62
CA SER A 27 -3.22 0.83 7.25
C SER A 27 -2.51 -0.31 6.51
N MET A 28 -2.56 -0.31 5.17
CA MET A 28 -1.79 -1.25 4.34
C MET A 28 -0.28 -1.06 4.54
N GLY A 29 0.18 0.19 4.62
CA GLY A 29 1.59 0.53 4.86
C GLY A 29 2.09 0.06 6.22
N ILE A 30 1.33 0.24 7.29
CA ILE A 30 1.69 -0.24 8.64
C ILE A 30 1.81 -1.77 8.64
N PHE A 31 0.84 -2.46 8.02
CA PHE A 31 0.90 -3.92 7.91
C PHE A 31 2.14 -4.34 7.12
N ALA A 32 2.36 -3.78 5.93
CA ALA A 32 3.47 -4.13 5.05
C ALA A 32 4.83 -3.86 5.72
N GLY A 33 5.00 -2.69 6.34
CA GLY A 33 6.23 -2.33 7.04
C GLY A 33 6.51 -3.22 8.24
N THR A 34 5.48 -3.57 9.01
CA THR A 34 5.61 -4.51 10.13
C THR A 34 5.97 -5.91 9.63
N ALA A 35 5.33 -6.36 8.55
CA ALA A 35 5.61 -7.67 7.97
C ALA A 35 7.05 -7.77 7.44
N LEU A 36 7.54 -6.72 6.78
CA LEU A 36 8.94 -6.63 6.33
C LEU A 36 9.91 -6.65 7.51
N ASN A 37 9.64 -5.87 8.56
CA ASN A 37 10.48 -5.81 9.75
C ASN A 37 10.70 -7.19 10.38
N TYR A 38 9.67 -8.05 10.40
CA TYR A 38 9.85 -9.43 10.85
C TYR A 38 10.88 -10.18 10.02
N ASN A 39 10.74 -10.15 8.70
CA ASN A 39 11.59 -10.93 7.81
C ASN A 39 13.03 -10.39 7.75
N THR A 40 13.24 -9.07 7.88
CA THR A 40 14.55 -8.45 7.64
C THR A 40 15.35 -8.18 8.90
N VAL A 41 14.70 -7.92 10.04
CA VAL A 41 15.39 -7.54 11.27
C VAL A 41 15.13 -8.55 12.36
N ILE A 42 13.87 -8.80 12.69
CA ILE A 42 13.54 -9.53 13.92
C ILE A 42 13.90 -11.01 13.79
N MET A 43 13.39 -11.71 12.77
CA MET A 43 13.67 -13.14 12.59
C MET A 43 15.16 -13.44 12.39
N PRO A 44 15.92 -12.66 11.58
CA PRO A 44 17.37 -12.81 11.52
C PRO A 44 18.06 -12.58 12.87
N SER A 45 17.63 -11.59 13.66
CA SER A 45 18.20 -11.34 14.99
C SER A 45 17.96 -12.51 15.94
N LEU A 46 16.77 -13.11 15.89
CA LEU A 46 16.41 -14.25 16.73
C LEU A 46 17.26 -15.51 16.46
N ARG A 47 17.87 -15.64 15.28
CA ARG A 47 18.76 -16.78 14.98
C ARG A 47 20.10 -16.73 15.71
N ASN A 48 20.47 -15.57 16.26
CA ASN A 48 21.74 -15.40 16.98
C ASN A 48 21.64 -15.78 18.47
N PHE A 49 20.45 -16.10 18.97
CA PHE A 49 20.23 -16.49 20.35
C PHE A 49 19.90 -17.98 20.47
N ALA A 50 20.06 -18.53 21.68
CA ALA A 50 19.62 -19.89 21.97
C ALA A 50 18.11 -20.04 21.74
N SER A 51 17.69 -21.19 21.21
CA SER A 51 16.30 -21.44 20.77
C SER A 51 15.25 -21.14 21.83
N SER A 52 15.53 -21.41 23.10
CA SER A 52 14.64 -21.11 24.22
C SER A 52 14.41 -19.60 24.41
N SER A 53 15.46 -18.79 24.30
CA SER A 53 15.39 -17.33 24.33
C SER A 53 14.67 -16.78 23.10
N SER A 54 15.02 -17.28 21.91
CA SER A 54 14.39 -16.88 20.65
C SER A 54 12.90 -17.15 20.63
N LEU A 55 12.48 -18.32 21.13
CA LEU A 55 11.07 -18.70 21.27
C LEU A 55 10.33 -17.79 22.25
N ALA A 56 10.94 -17.45 23.38
CA ALA A 56 10.32 -16.55 24.36
C ALA A 56 10.08 -15.16 23.75
N VAL A 57 11.09 -14.57 23.10
CA VAL A 57 10.97 -13.25 22.46
C VAL A 57 9.95 -13.29 21.32
N TRP A 58 10.01 -14.31 20.46
CA TRP A 58 9.06 -14.49 19.36
C TRP A 58 7.61 -14.59 19.87
N ALA A 59 7.37 -15.35 20.95
CA ALA A 59 6.02 -15.56 21.48
C ALA A 59 5.39 -14.27 22.00
N GLU A 60 6.12 -13.49 22.80
CA GLU A 60 5.64 -12.21 23.32
C GLU A 60 5.37 -11.21 22.19
N MET A 61 6.33 -11.09 21.28
CA MET A 61 6.22 -10.24 20.09
C MET A 61 4.99 -10.62 19.23
N TYR A 62 4.78 -11.92 19.01
CA TYR A 62 3.63 -12.42 18.25
C TYR A 62 2.30 -12.04 18.88
N LEU A 63 2.17 -12.20 20.21
CA LEU A 63 0.94 -11.88 20.94
C LEU A 63 0.62 -10.38 20.89
N LEU A 64 1.63 -9.52 20.99
CA LEU A 64 1.47 -8.08 20.92
C LEU A 64 1.12 -7.59 19.50
N ALA A 65 1.68 -8.22 18.47
CA ALA A 65 1.49 -7.77 17.10
C ALA A 65 0.22 -8.29 16.43
N LYS A 66 -0.27 -9.46 16.84
CA LYS A 66 -1.51 -10.06 16.33
C LYS A 66 -2.69 -9.08 16.28
N PRO A 67 -3.06 -8.35 17.36
CA PRO A 67 -4.20 -7.43 17.31
C PRO A 67 -3.99 -6.26 16.32
N ILE A 68 -2.78 -5.72 16.24
CA ILE A 68 -2.44 -4.61 15.32
C ILE A 68 -2.55 -5.08 13.86
N GLN A 69 -2.08 -6.30 13.56
CA GLN A 69 -2.16 -6.86 12.23
C GLN A 69 -3.59 -7.19 11.81
N ILE A 70 -4.43 -7.66 12.74
CA ILE A 70 -5.84 -7.91 12.45
C ILE A 70 -6.57 -6.59 12.19
N SER A 71 -6.35 -5.56 13.02
CA SER A 71 -7.04 -4.27 12.85
C SER A 71 -6.66 -3.60 11.53
N THR A 72 -5.38 -3.62 11.16
CA THR A 72 -4.91 -3.06 9.88
C THR A 72 -5.47 -3.82 8.67
N ILE A 73 -5.63 -5.15 8.73
CA ILE A 73 -6.33 -5.91 7.68
C ILE A 73 -7.78 -5.42 7.56
N VAL A 74 -8.52 -5.36 8.66
CA VAL A 74 -9.95 -4.97 8.67
C VAL A 74 -10.14 -3.57 8.09
N VAL A 75 -9.36 -2.59 8.56
CA VAL A 75 -9.43 -1.21 8.05
C VAL A 75 -9.08 -1.15 6.56
N SER A 76 -8.06 -1.90 6.13
CA SER A 76 -7.65 -1.92 4.72
C SER A 76 -8.71 -2.52 3.80
N VAL A 77 -9.37 -3.61 4.22
CA VAL A 77 -10.42 -4.28 3.44
C VAL A 77 -11.66 -3.40 3.34
N ILE A 78 -12.14 -2.85 4.46
CA ILE A 78 -13.33 -1.98 4.49
C ILE A 78 -13.05 -0.70 3.69
N GLY A 79 -11.89 -0.08 3.91
CA GLY A 79 -11.48 1.14 3.25
C GLY A 79 -11.31 0.97 1.74
N GLY A 80 -10.56 -0.05 1.31
CA GLY A 80 -10.37 -0.34 -0.12
C GLY A 80 -11.67 -0.69 -0.84
N THR A 81 -12.54 -1.48 -0.20
CA THR A 81 -13.88 -1.80 -0.75
C THR A 81 -14.74 -0.53 -0.86
N SER A 82 -14.74 0.33 0.16
CA SER A 82 -15.47 1.61 0.14
C SER A 82 -14.96 2.55 -0.96
N LEU A 83 -13.64 2.59 -1.18
CA LEU A 83 -13.03 3.37 -2.25
C LEU A 83 -13.40 2.82 -3.63
N PHE A 84 -13.45 1.51 -3.81
CA PHE A 84 -13.94 0.90 -5.04
C PHE A 84 -15.38 1.32 -5.35
N TYR A 85 -16.31 1.19 -4.39
CA TYR A 85 -17.70 1.60 -4.59
C TYR A 85 -17.86 3.09 -4.91
N LYS A 86 -17.02 3.97 -4.33
CA LYS A 86 -17.10 5.42 -4.56
C LYS A 86 -16.42 5.90 -5.84
N THR A 87 -15.38 5.21 -6.30
CA THR A 87 -14.52 5.68 -7.41
C THR A 87 -14.62 4.84 -8.68
N GLY A 88 -15.13 3.61 -8.59
CA GLY A 88 -15.11 2.63 -9.67
C GLY A 88 -13.70 2.10 -10.01
N ASN A 89 -12.67 2.49 -9.27
CA ASN A 89 -11.29 2.08 -9.56
C ASN A 89 -11.01 0.68 -8.98
N THR A 90 -10.85 -0.29 -9.88
CA THR A 90 -10.61 -1.71 -9.57
C THR A 90 -9.31 -1.96 -8.81
N CYS A 91 -8.33 -1.04 -8.85
CA CYS A 91 -7.10 -1.16 -8.07
C CYS A 91 -7.38 -1.20 -6.56
N TYR A 92 -8.35 -0.41 -6.08
CA TYR A 92 -8.75 -0.42 -4.67
C TYR A 92 -9.38 -1.75 -4.25
N LEU A 93 -10.18 -2.36 -5.14
CA LEU A 93 -10.75 -3.68 -4.90
C LEU A 93 -9.67 -4.75 -4.89
N GLY A 94 -8.73 -4.71 -5.85
CA GLY A 94 -7.60 -5.63 -5.89
C GLY A 94 -6.75 -5.57 -4.63
N GLY A 95 -6.42 -4.37 -4.15
CA GLY A 95 -5.70 -4.19 -2.89
C GLY A 95 -6.47 -4.71 -1.67
N ALA A 96 -7.77 -4.46 -1.59
CA ALA A 96 -8.62 -4.99 -0.53
C ALA A 96 -8.68 -6.53 -0.54
N LEU A 97 -8.81 -7.15 -1.72
CA LEU A 97 -8.82 -8.61 -1.86
C LEU A 97 -7.48 -9.23 -1.46
N MET A 98 -6.35 -8.64 -1.85
CA MET A 98 -5.02 -9.09 -1.42
C MET A 98 -4.88 -9.06 0.10
N MET A 99 -5.33 -7.99 0.76
CA MET A 99 -5.36 -7.91 2.23
C MET A 99 -6.31 -8.95 2.84
N ALA A 100 -7.47 -9.21 2.23
CA ALA A 100 -8.40 -10.22 2.70
C ALA A 100 -7.82 -11.64 2.62
N VAL A 101 -7.08 -11.97 1.54
CA VAL A 101 -6.41 -13.26 1.33
C VAL A 101 -5.36 -13.58 2.40
N ILE A 102 -4.79 -12.56 3.07
CA ILE A 102 -3.87 -12.78 4.19
C ILE A 102 -4.52 -13.58 5.31
N VAL A 103 -5.84 -13.45 5.54
CA VAL A 103 -6.55 -14.18 6.60
C VAL A 103 -6.56 -15.70 6.36
N PRO A 104 -7.08 -16.23 5.24
CA PRO A 104 -7.01 -17.66 4.96
C PRO A 104 -5.57 -18.15 4.81
N TYR A 105 -4.66 -17.35 4.22
CA TYR A 105 -3.23 -17.68 4.16
C TYR A 105 -2.65 -17.94 5.56
N THR A 106 -2.91 -17.01 6.49
CA THR A 106 -2.40 -17.11 7.86
C THR A 106 -3.02 -18.30 8.59
N ARG A 107 -4.32 -18.53 8.40
CA ARG A 107 -5.03 -19.64 9.06
C ARG A 107 -4.56 -21.01 8.59
N VAL A 108 -4.28 -21.18 7.30
CA VAL A 108 -3.89 -22.48 6.75
C VAL A 108 -2.41 -22.76 6.98
N LEU A 109 -1.54 -21.77 6.77
CA LEU A 109 -0.09 -22.01 6.70
C LEU A 109 0.65 -21.63 7.98
N LEU A 110 0.25 -20.54 8.66
CA LEU A 110 0.97 -20.02 9.83
C LEU A 110 0.37 -20.49 11.16
N TYR A 111 -0.95 -20.61 11.24
CA TYR A 111 -1.63 -20.99 12.48
C TYR A 111 -1.12 -22.32 13.08
N PRO A 112 -0.92 -23.42 12.30
CA PRO A 112 -0.42 -24.67 12.87
C PRO A 112 0.99 -24.52 13.50
N ILE A 113 1.84 -23.69 12.89
CA ILE A 113 3.19 -23.40 13.39
C ILE A 113 3.11 -22.54 14.64
N ASN A 114 2.29 -21.49 14.62
CA ASN A 114 2.07 -20.61 15.77
C ASN A 114 1.58 -21.39 16.98
N ASP A 115 0.57 -22.25 16.78
CA ASP A 115 -0.02 -23.06 17.83
C ASP A 115 1.01 -24.01 18.44
N SER A 116 1.80 -24.67 17.59
CA SER A 116 2.88 -25.56 18.03
C SER A 116 3.97 -24.81 18.82
N LEU A 117 4.45 -23.65 18.33
CA LEU A 117 5.47 -22.83 19.02
C LEU A 117 4.96 -22.32 20.38
N LEU A 118 3.72 -21.83 20.43
CA LEU A 118 3.09 -21.38 21.67
C LEU A 118 2.84 -22.54 22.64
N GLY A 119 2.52 -23.73 22.13
CA GLY A 119 2.39 -24.96 22.93
C GLY A 119 3.71 -25.35 23.59
N ILE A 120 4.81 -25.33 22.83
CA ILE A 120 6.17 -25.57 23.35
C ILE A 120 6.51 -24.54 24.44
N ARG A 121 6.25 -23.25 24.18
CA ARG A 121 6.52 -22.16 25.14
C ARG A 121 5.75 -22.33 26.45
N LYS A 122 4.49 -22.78 26.39
CA LYS A 122 3.63 -22.96 27.57
C LYS A 122 3.99 -24.20 28.40
N ASN A 123 4.25 -25.31 27.72
CA ASN A 123 4.34 -26.62 28.38
C ASN A 123 5.78 -27.06 28.64
N GLY A 124 6.78 -26.44 28.00
CA GLY A 124 8.20 -26.84 28.13
C GLY A 124 8.48 -28.28 27.66
N GLN A 125 7.53 -28.93 26.99
CA GLN A 125 7.58 -30.36 26.71
C GLN A 125 8.11 -30.69 25.30
N GLY A 126 9.13 -31.54 25.27
CA GLY A 126 9.25 -32.62 24.27
C GLY A 126 9.99 -32.31 22.97
N ARG A 127 10.49 -31.09 22.78
CA ARG A 127 11.20 -30.71 21.54
C ARG A 127 12.56 -30.13 21.86
N ASN A 128 13.60 -30.69 21.25
CA ASN A 128 14.97 -30.22 21.38
C ASN A 128 15.14 -28.85 20.70
N ASP A 129 16.20 -28.12 21.08
CA ASP A 129 16.46 -26.76 20.58
C ASP A 129 16.51 -26.67 19.05
N SER A 130 17.02 -27.71 18.37
CA SER A 130 17.07 -27.78 16.91
C SER A 130 15.68 -27.79 16.25
N SER A 131 14.69 -28.44 16.88
CA SER A 131 13.34 -28.49 16.33
C SER A 131 12.60 -27.14 16.45
N VAL A 132 12.89 -26.36 17.49
CA VAL A 132 12.33 -25.00 17.67
C VAL A 132 12.94 -24.05 16.64
N GLU A 133 14.25 -24.14 16.42
CA GLU A 133 14.95 -23.35 15.42
C GLU A 133 14.39 -23.60 14.00
N GLU A 134 14.21 -24.86 13.61
CA GLU A 134 13.63 -25.24 12.32
C GLU A 134 12.21 -24.66 12.15
N MET A 135 11.39 -24.74 13.20
CA MET A 135 10.04 -24.17 13.18
C MET A 135 10.04 -22.65 13.03
N LEU A 136 10.96 -21.93 13.69
CA LEU A 136 11.10 -20.48 13.55
C LEU A 136 11.59 -20.09 12.15
N ILE A 137 12.52 -20.85 11.56
CA ILE A 137 12.96 -20.65 10.17
C ILE A 137 11.79 -20.86 9.21
N ARG A 138 11.05 -21.95 9.38
CA ARG A 138 9.87 -22.24 8.56
C ARG A 138 8.79 -21.17 8.72
N TRP A 139 8.58 -20.70 9.94
CA TRP A 139 7.67 -19.59 10.23
C TRP A 139 8.06 -18.34 9.44
N ASP A 140 9.35 -17.96 9.45
CA ASP A 140 9.86 -16.78 8.74
C ASP A 140 9.62 -16.89 7.22
N MET A 141 9.95 -18.04 6.65
CA MET A 141 9.77 -18.31 5.21
C MET A 141 8.30 -18.23 4.79
N ILE A 142 7.38 -18.81 5.57
CA ILE A 142 5.95 -18.73 5.27
C ILE A 142 5.42 -17.32 5.55
N HIS A 143 5.93 -16.65 6.59
CA HIS A 143 5.55 -15.28 6.90
C HIS A 143 5.88 -14.30 5.75
N PHE A 144 6.97 -14.55 5.01
CA PHE A 144 7.35 -13.75 3.84
C PHE A 144 6.23 -13.62 2.79
N GLY A 145 5.38 -14.64 2.63
CA GLY A 145 4.21 -14.54 1.75
C GLY A 145 3.22 -13.45 2.16
N ARG A 146 3.08 -13.17 3.46
CA ARG A 146 2.26 -12.05 3.97
C ARG A 146 2.88 -10.70 3.64
N THR A 147 4.22 -10.62 3.66
CA THR A 147 4.97 -9.44 3.24
C THR A 147 4.72 -9.16 1.76
N LEU A 148 4.85 -10.16 0.89
CA LEU A 148 4.57 -9.98 -0.54
C LEU A 148 3.12 -9.57 -0.82
N LEU A 149 2.14 -10.23 -0.20
CA LEU A 149 0.72 -9.91 -0.37
C LEU A 149 0.39 -8.48 0.06
N SER A 150 0.91 -8.05 1.20
CA SER A 150 0.64 -6.70 1.73
C SER A 150 1.37 -5.60 0.98
N TYR A 151 2.61 -5.83 0.52
CA TYR A 151 3.29 -4.91 -0.38
C TYR A 151 2.59 -4.80 -1.74
N GLY A 152 2.14 -5.93 -2.31
CA GLY A 152 1.33 -5.95 -3.52
C GLY A 152 0.05 -5.13 -3.36
N ALA A 153 -0.66 -5.31 -2.23
CA ALA A 153 -1.85 -4.54 -1.90
C ALA A 153 -1.57 -3.04 -1.80
N LEU A 154 -0.49 -2.66 -1.10
CA LEU A 154 -0.07 -1.26 -0.92
C LEU A 154 0.27 -0.61 -2.26
N VAL A 155 1.12 -1.25 -3.07
CA VAL A 155 1.55 -0.72 -4.37
C VAL A 155 0.37 -0.57 -5.32
N LEU A 156 -0.50 -1.58 -5.40
CA LEU A 156 -1.67 -1.54 -6.25
C LEU A 156 -2.64 -0.42 -5.82
N THR A 157 -2.86 -0.27 -4.53
CA THR A 157 -3.73 0.77 -3.96
C THR A 157 -3.16 2.17 -4.17
N LEU A 158 -1.85 2.35 -3.98
CA LEU A 158 -1.14 3.59 -4.27
C LEU A 158 -1.22 3.94 -5.75
N TYR A 159 -0.97 2.98 -6.63
CA TYR A 159 -1.13 3.16 -8.07
C TYR A 159 -2.56 3.62 -8.40
N GLY A 160 -3.58 2.97 -7.84
CA GLY A 160 -4.98 3.40 -8.01
C GLY A 160 -5.25 4.82 -7.52
N ALA A 161 -4.60 5.25 -6.44
CA ALA A 161 -4.74 6.60 -5.91
C ALA A 161 -4.07 7.67 -6.79
N LEU A 162 -2.94 7.33 -7.41
CA LEU A 162 -2.14 8.25 -8.22
C LEU A 162 -2.59 8.30 -9.69
N ALA A 163 -3.07 7.18 -10.24
CA ALA A 163 -3.48 7.04 -11.65
C ALA A 163 -4.93 7.49 -11.92
N GLY A 164 -5.62 8.06 -10.93
CA GLY A 164 -7.00 8.51 -11.06
C GLY A 164 -7.19 9.49 -12.24
N LYS A 165 -8.23 9.25 -13.05
CA LYS A 165 -8.65 10.17 -14.13
C LYS A 165 -9.27 11.42 -13.51
N TYR A 166 -8.87 12.61 -13.97
CA TYR A 166 -9.58 13.84 -13.64
C TYR A 166 -10.59 14.11 -14.76
N LYS A 167 -11.87 14.26 -14.39
CA LYS A 167 -12.89 14.72 -15.32
C LYS A 167 -12.80 16.24 -15.39
N ILE A 168 -12.13 16.79 -16.40
CA ILE A 168 -12.13 18.23 -16.65
C ILE A 168 -13.40 18.52 -17.44
N ILE A 169 -14.36 19.22 -16.82
CA ILE A 169 -15.55 19.70 -17.51
C ILE A 169 -15.14 21.00 -18.23
N VAL A 170 -15.08 20.95 -19.57
CA VAL A 170 -14.88 22.13 -20.43
C VAL A 170 -16.19 22.37 -21.19
N GLY A 171 -17.09 23.17 -20.61
CA GLY A 171 -18.42 23.41 -21.18
C GLY A 171 -19.33 22.17 -21.14
N GLU A 172 -20.13 21.95 -22.20
CA GLU A 172 -21.06 20.80 -22.32
C GLU A 172 -20.38 19.47 -22.71
N ASN A 173 -19.07 19.48 -23.00
CA ASN A 173 -18.32 18.30 -23.42
C ASN A 173 -17.48 17.71 -22.28
N ILE A 174 -17.61 16.39 -22.07
CA ILE A 174 -16.83 15.64 -21.09
C ILE A 174 -15.53 15.16 -21.75
N LEU A 175 -14.39 15.73 -21.38
CA LEU A 175 -13.07 15.19 -21.72
C LEU A 175 -12.53 14.35 -20.56
N LEU A 176 -12.32 13.07 -20.79
CA LEU A 176 -11.65 12.16 -19.84
C LEU A 176 -10.14 12.30 -20.00
N VAL A 177 -9.49 13.11 -19.17
CA VAL A 177 -8.03 13.21 -19.13
C VAL A 177 -7.49 12.19 -18.13
N THR A 178 -6.72 11.22 -18.63
CA THR A 178 -5.98 10.27 -17.79
C THR A 178 -4.63 10.90 -17.46
N LYS A 179 -4.26 10.98 -16.18
CA LYS A 179 -2.92 11.41 -15.79
C LYS A 179 -1.95 10.28 -16.12
N THR A 180 -1.30 10.33 -17.27
CA THR A 180 -0.21 9.40 -17.57
C THR A 180 0.97 9.79 -16.69
N ILE A 181 1.25 8.99 -15.65
CA ILE A 181 2.50 9.11 -14.91
C ILE A 181 3.58 8.50 -15.81
N THR A 182 4.26 9.34 -16.58
CA THR A 182 5.48 8.94 -17.27
C THR A 182 6.55 8.74 -16.20
N ILE A 183 6.82 7.48 -15.85
CA ILE A 183 8.05 7.13 -15.13
C ILE A 183 9.16 7.37 -16.15
N ALA A 184 9.87 8.50 -16.03
CA ALA A 184 11.09 8.72 -16.78
C ALA A 184 12.07 7.61 -16.39
N SER A 185 12.23 6.63 -17.28
CA SER A 185 13.23 5.59 -17.16
C SER A 185 14.60 6.26 -17.03
N MET A 186 15.32 5.90 -15.97
CA MET A 186 16.75 6.19 -15.84
C MET A 186 17.45 5.73 -17.13
N GLY A 187 18.24 6.64 -17.68
CA GLY A 187 18.65 6.63 -19.07
C GLY A 187 19.41 5.38 -19.53
N ILE A 188 19.07 4.95 -20.74
CA ILE A 188 20.03 4.44 -21.71
C ILE A 188 19.66 5.10 -23.04
N ALA A 189 20.56 5.94 -23.54
CA ALA A 189 20.42 6.62 -24.81
C ALA A 189 20.45 5.62 -25.97
N ALA A 190 19.44 5.64 -26.82
CA ALA A 190 19.52 5.21 -28.21
C ALA A 190 18.38 5.89 -28.98
N GLY A 191 18.71 6.88 -29.79
CA GLY A 191 17.75 7.61 -30.59
C GLY A 191 17.24 6.81 -31.78
N THR A 192 15.96 7.00 -32.10
CA THR A 192 15.44 7.04 -33.47
C THR A 192 14.10 7.77 -33.43
N GLY A 193 13.98 8.86 -34.18
CA GLY A 193 12.84 9.77 -34.12
C GLY A 193 11.57 9.21 -34.73
N LEU A 194 10.43 9.75 -34.28
CA LEU A 194 9.18 9.73 -35.01
C LEU A 194 8.50 11.11 -34.92
N SER A 195 8.11 11.54 -36.11
CA SER A 195 7.63 12.86 -36.53
C SER A 195 6.40 13.37 -35.77
N TYR A 196 6.48 14.64 -35.36
CA TYR A 196 5.32 15.45 -35.01
C TYR A 196 4.67 15.94 -36.31
N ASN A 197 3.40 15.60 -36.54
CA ASN A 197 2.55 16.31 -37.49
C ASN A 197 1.33 16.89 -36.77
N THR A 198 1.48 18.19 -36.50
CA THR A 198 0.49 19.27 -36.43
C THR A 198 -0.88 18.96 -37.02
N LEU A 199 -1.96 19.29 -36.30
CA LEU A 199 -3.20 19.81 -36.89
C LEU A 199 -3.95 20.69 -35.87
N ILE A 200 -3.84 22.00 -36.11
CA ILE A 200 -4.79 23.10 -35.86
C ILE A 200 -5.00 23.57 -34.40
N MET A 201 -4.25 24.60 -34.03
CA MET A 201 -4.72 25.63 -33.10
C MET A 201 -5.74 26.55 -33.80
N PRO A 202 -6.81 26.94 -33.11
CA PRO A 202 -7.10 28.38 -33.03
C PRO A 202 -7.41 28.83 -31.59
N SER A 203 -7.05 30.09 -31.32
CA SER A 203 -7.48 30.93 -30.18
C SER A 203 -6.71 30.79 -28.86
N LEU A 204 -5.46 31.25 -28.85
CA LEU A 204 -4.68 31.58 -27.64
C LEU A 204 -4.88 33.05 -27.21
N ALA A 205 -6.12 33.56 -27.16
CA ALA A 205 -6.38 34.95 -26.78
C ALA A 205 -7.18 35.15 -25.48
N LYS A 206 -7.53 34.09 -24.73
CA LYS A 206 -8.34 34.23 -23.50
C LYS A 206 -7.97 33.26 -22.37
N LEU A 207 -6.70 33.14 -22.01
CA LEU A 207 -6.30 32.48 -20.77
C LEU A 207 -5.92 33.52 -19.71
N PRO A 208 -6.43 33.40 -18.47
CA PRO A 208 -5.99 34.25 -17.37
C PRO A 208 -4.50 34.03 -17.10
N ALA A 209 -3.79 35.10 -16.74
CA ALA A 209 -2.32 35.18 -16.64
C ALA A 209 -1.64 34.10 -15.77
N GLN A 210 -2.40 33.37 -14.95
CA GLN A 210 -1.91 32.28 -14.11
C GLN A 210 -1.58 31.00 -14.89
N THR A 211 -2.18 30.81 -16.07
CA THR A 211 -1.94 29.64 -16.94
C THR A 211 -0.71 29.79 -17.84
N ALA A 212 -0.28 31.03 -18.12
CA ALA A 212 0.91 31.29 -18.93
C ALA A 212 2.22 30.95 -18.19
N VAL A 213 2.23 31.05 -16.86
CA VAL A 213 3.43 30.77 -16.03
C VAL A 213 3.80 29.29 -16.05
N ALA A 214 2.81 28.38 -16.15
CA ALA A 214 3.07 26.94 -16.18
C ALA A 214 3.64 26.46 -17.53
N VAL A 215 3.39 27.18 -18.62
CA VAL A 215 3.93 26.85 -19.96
C VAL A 215 5.36 27.39 -20.13
N TRP A 216 5.67 28.53 -19.51
CA TRP A 216 7.00 29.16 -19.61
C TRP A 216 8.09 28.51 -18.74
N CYS A 217 7.74 27.77 -17.67
CA CYS A 217 8.75 27.02 -16.90
C CYS A 217 9.34 25.81 -17.66
N ASN A 218 8.64 25.27 -18.67
CA ASN A 218 9.11 24.08 -19.39
C ASN A 218 9.95 24.37 -20.65
N THR A 219 10.00 25.62 -21.13
CA THR A 219 10.86 26.00 -22.26
C THR A 219 12.18 26.63 -21.83
N ALA A 220 12.27 27.16 -20.59
CA ALA A 220 13.51 27.74 -20.07
C ALA A 220 14.56 26.70 -19.62
N PHE A 221 14.17 25.44 -19.40
CA PHE A 221 15.09 24.36 -18.99
C PHE A 221 15.63 23.51 -20.15
N ALA A 222 15.25 23.84 -21.40
CA ALA A 222 15.73 23.16 -22.60
C ALA A 222 16.72 24.00 -23.43
N ALA A 223 17.17 25.15 -22.90
CA ALA A 223 18.10 26.06 -23.55
C ALA A 223 19.27 26.53 -22.63
N MET A 224 19.61 25.73 -21.62
CA MET A 224 20.86 25.84 -20.84
C MET A 224 21.56 24.48 -20.77
#